data_AF-A0A2E6D6N1-F1
#
_entry.id   AF-A0A2E6D6N1-F1
#
_cell.length_a   1.000
_cell.length_b   1.000
_cell.length_c   1.000
_cell.angle_alpha   90.00
_cell.angle_beta   90.00
_cell.angle_gamma   90.00
#
_symmetry.space_group_name_H-M   'P 1'
#
loop_
_entity.id
_entity.type
_entity.pdbx_description
1 polymer ?
#
loop_
_entity_poly.entity_id
_entity_poly.type
_entity_poly.pdbx_seq_one_letter_code
_entity_poly.pdbx_strand_id
1 'polypeptide(L)'
;MKSARLILCTCTVSLVACGLPPGQKLLTLEIHQAEAIVLETHFDAADTSTTSELWDASGERPVSTQLASPALQPTDADPLRAQLSGPVEIRLVHVDHLEARASLKNLTLVRSSPTADDWRLPATEIQRAKKASGL
;
A
#
# COMPACT_ATOMS: atom_id res chain seq x y z
N MET A 1 -3.66 10.58 75.46
CA MET A 1 -4.53 11.08 74.38
C MET A 1 -3.83 10.79 73.05
N LYS A 2 -4.40 9.92 72.20
CA LYS A 2 -3.78 9.42 70.97
C LYS A 2 -4.30 10.24 69.77
N SER A 3 -3.40 10.82 68.99
CA SER A 3 -3.74 11.53 67.75
C SER A 3 -3.59 10.58 66.56
N ALA A 4 -4.70 10.20 65.94
CA ALA A 4 -4.72 9.46 64.68
C ALA A 4 -4.69 10.44 63.51
N ARG A 5 -3.65 10.34 62.67
CA ARG A 5 -3.55 11.12 61.42
C ARG A 5 -4.21 10.31 60.30
N LEU A 6 -5.29 10.86 59.75
CA LEU A 6 -6.02 10.31 58.62
C LEU A 6 -5.19 10.53 57.34
N ILE A 7 -4.70 9.45 56.72
CA ILE A 7 -4.01 9.51 55.42
C ILE A 7 -5.09 9.36 54.34
N LEU A 8 -5.33 10.45 53.61
CA LEU A 8 -6.25 10.50 52.49
C LEU A 8 -5.59 9.77 51.30
N CYS A 9 -6.02 8.54 51.04
CA CYS A 9 -5.56 7.75 49.91
C CYS A 9 -6.28 8.24 48.64
N THR A 10 -5.60 9.09 47.86
CA THR A 10 -6.11 9.60 46.58
C THR A 10 -6.04 8.48 45.54
N CYS A 11 -7.16 7.80 45.31
CA CYS A 11 -7.29 6.85 44.20
C CYS A 11 -7.25 7.59 42.87
N THR A 12 -6.08 7.65 42.23
CA THR A 12 -5.94 8.04 40.82
C THR A 12 -6.64 7.02 39.94
N VAL A 13 -7.79 7.39 39.39
CA VAL A 13 -8.50 6.62 38.37
C VAL A 13 -7.74 6.79 37.06
N SER A 14 -6.91 5.81 36.71
CA SER A 14 -6.27 5.74 35.39
C SER A 14 -7.33 5.38 34.36
N LEU A 15 -7.76 6.39 33.57
CA LEU A 15 -8.50 6.18 32.33
C LEU A 15 -7.57 5.48 31.35
N VAL A 16 -7.61 4.15 31.33
CA VAL A 16 -7.11 3.36 30.20
C VAL A 16 -8.03 3.72 29.03
N ALA A 17 -7.56 4.56 28.12
CA ALA A 17 -8.24 4.83 26.87
C ALA A 17 -8.39 3.50 26.14
N CYS A 18 -9.60 2.94 26.17
CA CYS A 18 -9.99 1.86 25.28
C CYS A 18 -9.90 2.42 23.85
N GLY A 19 -8.78 2.13 23.19
CA GLY A 19 -8.60 2.44 21.77
C GLY A 19 -9.66 1.68 20.98
N LEU A 20 -10.62 2.42 20.43
CA LEU A 20 -11.44 1.90 19.34
C LEU A 20 -10.49 1.38 18.25
N PRO A 21 -10.80 0.24 17.60
CA PRO A 21 -10.00 -0.20 16.47
C PRO A 21 -9.91 0.95 15.46
N PRO A 22 -8.72 1.23 14.91
CA PRO A 22 -8.60 2.27 13.90
C PRO A 22 -9.57 1.96 12.76
N GLY A 23 -10.21 3.00 12.23
CA GLY A 23 -11.03 2.86 11.03
C GLY A 23 -10.17 2.37 9.85
N GLN A 24 -10.84 1.97 8.77
CA GLN A 24 -10.20 1.52 7.55
C GLN A 24 -10.64 2.41 6.38
N LYS A 25 -9.70 2.66 5.48
CA LYS A 25 -9.93 3.28 4.18
C LYS A 25 -9.62 2.30 3.07
N LEU A 26 -10.43 2.36 2.02
CA LEU A 26 -10.23 1.63 0.79
C LEU A 26 -9.34 2.45 -0.14
N LEU A 27 -8.20 1.89 -0.54
CA LEU A 27 -7.28 2.51 -1.48
C LEU A 27 -7.33 1.80 -2.82
N THR A 28 -7.15 2.59 -3.88
CA THR A 28 -6.85 2.12 -5.22
C THR A 28 -5.39 2.40 -5.50
N LEU A 29 -4.61 1.35 -5.79
CA LEU A 29 -3.34 1.49 -6.48
C LEU A 29 -3.63 1.55 -7.98
N GLU A 30 -3.21 2.63 -8.62
CA GLU A 30 -3.31 2.82 -10.07
C GLU A 30 -1.90 2.89 -10.65
N ILE A 31 -1.66 2.14 -11.73
CA ILE A 31 -0.43 2.22 -12.51
C ILE A 31 -0.78 2.87 -13.84
N HIS A 32 -0.27 4.08 -14.04
CA HIS A 32 -0.48 4.88 -15.24
C HIS A 32 0.72 4.72 -16.18
N GLN A 33 0.43 4.57 -17.46
CA GLN A 33 1.40 4.73 -18.54
C GLN A 33 0.88 5.80 -19.50
N ALA A 34 1.61 6.91 -19.61
CA ALA A 34 1.07 8.16 -20.17
C ALA A 34 -0.21 8.59 -19.42
N GLU A 35 -1.34 8.74 -20.12
CA GLU A 35 -2.61 9.21 -19.54
C GLU A 35 -3.62 8.07 -19.27
N ALA A 36 -3.19 6.81 -19.40
CA ALA A 36 -4.06 5.65 -19.23
C ALA A 36 -3.66 4.80 -18.02
N ILE A 37 -4.65 4.38 -17.23
CA ILE A 37 -4.50 3.34 -16.22
C ILE A 37 -4.32 2.01 -16.95
N VAL A 38 -3.14 1.39 -16.78
CA VAL A 38 -2.82 0.10 -17.40
C VAL A 38 -2.99 -1.08 -16.45
N LEU A 39 -2.91 -0.82 -15.14
CA LEU A 39 -3.13 -1.80 -14.07
C LEU A 39 -3.73 -1.09 -12.86
N GLU A 40 -4.57 -1.80 -12.12
CA GLU A 40 -5.13 -1.28 -10.87
C GLU A 40 -5.34 -2.39 -9.83
N THR A 41 -5.37 -2.03 -8.55
CA THR A 41 -5.89 -2.92 -7.51
C THR A 41 -6.47 -2.14 -6.36
N HIS A 42 -7.33 -2.81 -5.61
CA HIS A 42 -7.96 -2.25 -4.42
C HIS A 42 -7.43 -2.96 -3.17
N PHE A 43 -7.17 -2.20 -2.12
CA PHE A 43 -6.72 -2.74 -0.85
C PHE A 43 -7.17 -1.85 0.32
N ASP A 44 -7.46 -2.48 1.45
CA ASP A 44 -7.78 -1.76 2.68
C ASP A 44 -6.49 -1.41 3.44
N ALA A 45 -6.47 -0.23 4.06
CA ALA A 45 -5.46 0.17 5.01
C ALA A 45 -6.10 0.86 6.22
N ALA A 46 -5.41 0.89 7.35
CA ALA A 46 -5.89 1.63 8.50
C ALA A 46 -5.88 3.14 8.19
N ASP A 47 -6.85 3.88 8.71
CA ASP A 47 -6.91 5.34 8.56
C ASP A 47 -5.66 6.03 9.14
N THR A 48 -5.01 5.38 10.11
CA THR A 48 -3.80 5.85 10.78
C THR A 48 -2.50 5.45 10.07
N SER A 49 -2.57 4.70 8.97
CA SER A 49 -1.38 4.23 8.25
C SER A 49 -0.60 5.40 7.64
N THR A 50 0.72 5.36 7.81
CA THR A 50 1.68 6.28 7.19
C THR A 50 1.83 5.97 5.70
N THR A 51 2.30 6.94 4.91
CA THR A 51 2.57 6.75 3.48
C THR A 51 3.51 5.56 3.20
N SER A 52 4.48 5.30 4.09
CA SER A 52 5.38 4.14 3.97
C SER A 52 4.63 2.81 4.13
N GLU A 53 3.72 2.72 5.10
CA GLU A 53 2.90 1.53 5.33
C GLU A 53 1.89 1.33 4.18
N LEU A 54 1.34 2.41 3.62
CA LEU A 54 0.46 2.32 2.43
C LEU A 54 1.20 1.72 1.24
N TRP A 55 2.46 2.11 1.02
CA TRP A 55 3.29 1.51 -0.03
C TRP A 55 3.54 0.02 0.22
N ASP A 56 3.83 -0.39 1.46
CA ASP A 56 4.03 -1.80 1.78
C ASP A 56 2.77 -2.63 1.49
N ALA A 57 1.62 -2.16 2.00
CA ALA A 57 0.32 -2.81 1.79
C ALA A 57 -0.03 -2.96 0.29
N SER A 58 0.34 -1.96 -0.52
CA SER A 58 0.07 -1.98 -1.96
C SER A 58 0.78 -3.12 -2.73
N GLY A 59 1.87 -3.67 -2.18
CA GLY A 59 2.60 -4.81 -2.77
C GLY A 59 2.01 -6.17 -2.42
N GLU A 60 1.11 -6.24 -1.44
CA GLU A 60 0.56 -7.51 -0.96
C GLU A 60 -0.55 -8.06 -1.86
N ARG A 61 -1.24 -7.17 -2.59
CA ARG A 61 -2.37 -7.51 -3.47
C ARG A 61 -1.93 -7.66 -4.93
N PRO A 62 -2.48 -8.65 -5.64
CA PRO A 62 -2.35 -8.72 -7.09
C PRO A 62 -2.95 -7.49 -7.77
N VAL A 63 -2.31 -7.03 -8.84
CA VAL A 63 -2.85 -6.03 -9.75
C VAL A 63 -3.76 -6.69 -10.78
N SER A 64 -4.93 -6.10 -10.97
CA SER A 64 -5.86 -6.46 -12.03
C SER A 64 -5.33 -5.96 -13.37
N THR A 65 -5.42 -6.84 -14.37
CA THR A 65 -5.10 -6.57 -15.77
C THR A 65 -6.36 -6.25 -16.60
N GLN A 66 -7.53 -6.11 -15.94
CA GLN A 66 -8.82 -5.98 -16.63
C GLN A 66 -9.06 -4.61 -17.29
N LEU A 67 -8.26 -3.59 -16.98
CA LEU A 67 -8.34 -2.27 -17.61
C LEU A 67 -7.47 -2.21 -18.87
N ALA A 68 -8.14 -2.27 -20.04
CA ALA A 68 -7.77 -1.73 -21.38
C ALA A 68 -6.31 -1.82 -21.90
N SER A 69 -5.40 -2.50 -21.22
CA SER A 69 -4.01 -2.66 -21.61
C SER A 69 -3.85 -3.98 -22.37
N PRO A 70 -3.04 -4.05 -23.45
CA PRO A 70 -2.66 -5.35 -24.01
C PRO A 70 -2.15 -6.24 -22.87
N ALA A 71 -2.66 -7.47 -22.82
CA ALA A 71 -2.40 -8.41 -21.74
C ALA A 71 -0.92 -8.35 -21.33
N LEU A 72 -0.67 -8.10 -20.04
CA LEU A 72 0.67 -8.01 -19.48
C LEU A 72 1.51 -9.20 -19.95
N GLN A 73 2.46 -8.97 -20.85
CA GLN A 73 3.22 -10.06 -21.46
C GLN A 73 4.38 -10.45 -20.53
N PRO A 74 4.52 -11.75 -20.21
CA PRO A 74 5.74 -12.24 -19.58
C PRO A 74 6.97 -11.94 -20.43
N THR A 75 8.12 -11.80 -19.81
CA THR A 75 9.40 -11.67 -20.51
C THR A 75 9.85 -13.00 -21.08
N ASP A 76 10.46 -13.01 -22.26
CA ASP A 76 10.97 -14.25 -22.90
C ASP A 76 11.99 -15.00 -22.03
N ALA A 77 12.73 -14.27 -21.18
CA ALA A 77 13.76 -14.82 -20.31
C ALA A 77 13.20 -15.49 -19.04
N ASP A 78 12.06 -15.02 -18.54
CA ASP A 78 11.45 -15.50 -17.30
C ASP A 78 9.92 -15.39 -17.39
N PRO A 79 9.18 -16.51 -17.47
CA PRO A 79 7.74 -16.50 -17.57
C PRO A 79 7.06 -16.02 -16.27
N LEU A 80 7.78 -15.88 -15.17
CA LEU A 80 7.25 -15.36 -13.90
C LEU A 80 7.38 -13.85 -13.78
N ARG A 81 7.99 -13.18 -14.77
CA ARG A 81 8.21 -11.75 -14.78
C ARG A 81 7.56 -11.10 -15.98
N ALA A 82 7.04 -9.90 -15.78
CA ALA A 82 6.63 -9.01 -16.85
C ALA A 82 7.22 -7.63 -16.58
N GLN A 83 7.41 -6.84 -17.63
CA GLN A 83 7.96 -5.50 -17.50
C GLN A 83 7.12 -4.49 -18.25
N LEU A 84 6.72 -3.43 -17.56
CA LEU A 84 6.20 -2.23 -18.19
C LEU A 84 7.38 -1.33 -18.58
N SER A 85 7.76 -1.40 -19.85
CA SER A 85 8.85 -0.60 -20.41
C SER A 85 8.47 0.87 -20.47
N GLY A 86 9.43 1.76 -20.18
CA GLY A 86 9.22 3.20 -20.22
C GLY A 86 8.73 3.79 -18.89
N PRO A 87 8.35 5.09 -18.90
CA PRO A 87 7.92 5.78 -17.70
C PRO A 87 6.51 5.34 -17.28
N VAL A 88 6.35 5.11 -15.98
CA VAL A 88 5.06 4.84 -15.35
C VAL A 88 4.90 5.72 -14.12
N GLU A 89 3.66 6.06 -13.79
CA GLU A 89 3.32 6.71 -12.54
C GLU A 89 2.42 5.79 -11.73
N ILE A 90 2.85 5.47 -10.52
CA ILE A 90 2.06 4.69 -9.56
C ILE A 90 1.40 5.68 -8.60
N ARG A 91 0.09 5.59 -8.46
CA ARG A 91 -0.72 6.43 -7.56
C ARG A 91 -1.42 5.55 -6.55
N LEU A 92 -1.44 5.99 -5.29
CA LEU A 92 -2.33 5.47 -4.26
C LEU A 92 -3.44 6.50 -4.06
N VAL A 93 -4.68 6.10 -4.31
CA VAL A 93 -5.84 6.99 -4.33
C VAL A 93 -6.87 6.50 -3.34
N HIS A 94 -7.41 7.38 -2.50
CA HIS A 94 -8.57 7.10 -1.66
C HIS A 94 -9.75 7.93 -2.17
N VAL A 95 -10.74 7.27 -2.77
CA VAL A 95 -11.86 7.92 -3.48
C VAL A 95 -11.31 8.82 -4.60
N ASP A 96 -11.24 10.13 -4.37
CA ASP A 96 -10.69 11.13 -5.31
C ASP A 96 -9.44 11.84 -4.76
N HIS A 97 -8.92 11.37 -3.63
CA HIS A 97 -7.76 11.97 -2.97
C HIS A 97 -6.48 11.19 -3.25
N LEU A 98 -5.46 11.87 -3.78
CA LEU A 98 -4.13 11.29 -3.96
C LEU A 98 -3.38 11.22 -2.62
N GLU A 99 -3.14 9.99 -2.15
CA GLU A 99 -2.44 9.70 -0.89
C GLU A 99 -0.93 9.60 -1.09
N ALA A 100 -0.51 8.99 -2.21
CA ALA A 100 0.90 8.87 -2.57
C ALA A 100 1.08 8.77 -4.08
N ARG A 101 2.24 9.22 -4.58
CA ARG A 101 2.64 9.06 -5.98
C ARG A 101 4.11 8.71 -6.10
N ALA A 102 4.45 7.88 -7.09
CA ALA A 102 5.83 7.55 -7.43
C ALA A 102 5.97 7.43 -8.95
N SER A 103 6.97 8.09 -9.52
CA SER A 103 7.31 7.97 -10.94
C SER A 103 8.50 7.03 -11.10
N LEU A 104 8.31 5.94 -11.83
CA LEU A 104 9.33 4.92 -12.08
C LEU A 104 9.53 4.71 -13.58
N LYS A 105 10.59 3.99 -13.92
CA LYS A 105 10.83 3.47 -15.27
C LYS A 105 11.08 1.97 -15.20
N ASN A 106 10.66 1.23 -16.22
CA ASN A 106 10.91 -0.20 -16.32
C ASN A 106 10.39 -0.95 -15.08
N LEU A 107 9.10 -0.79 -14.81
CA LEU A 107 8.45 -1.40 -13.65
C LEU A 107 8.33 -2.89 -13.87
N THR A 108 8.77 -3.68 -12.89
CA THR A 108 8.74 -5.14 -12.96
C THR A 108 7.58 -5.69 -12.15
N LEU A 109 6.86 -6.64 -12.73
CA LEU A 109 5.78 -7.37 -12.06
C LEU A 109 6.16 -8.84 -11.99
N VAL A 110 5.71 -9.50 -10.92
CA VAL A 110 5.95 -10.94 -10.71
C VAL A 110 4.64 -11.67 -10.49
N ARG A 111 4.57 -12.94 -10.88
CA ARG A 111 3.42 -13.82 -10.60
C ARG A 111 3.88 -15.12 -9.94
N SER A 112 2.96 -15.84 -9.30
CA SER A 112 3.29 -17.03 -8.53
C SER A 112 3.63 -18.26 -9.38
N SER A 113 3.10 -18.34 -10.60
CA SER A 113 3.36 -19.44 -11.55
C SER A 113 3.16 -19.01 -13.01
N PRO A 114 3.67 -19.77 -13.99
CA PRO A 114 3.59 -19.39 -15.42
C PRO A 114 2.17 -19.30 -16.00
N THR A 115 1.15 -19.77 -15.28
CA THR A 115 -0.26 -19.73 -15.72
C THR A 115 -1.14 -18.94 -14.76
N ALA A 116 -0.57 -18.35 -13.69
CA ALA A 116 -1.33 -17.52 -12.77
C ALA A 116 -1.51 -16.11 -13.33
N ASP A 117 -2.66 -15.52 -13.00
CA ASP A 117 -2.99 -14.13 -13.32
C ASP A 117 -2.72 -13.19 -12.13
N ASP A 118 -1.95 -13.64 -11.14
CA ASP A 118 -1.72 -12.93 -9.88
C ASP A 118 -0.48 -12.03 -9.89
N TRP A 119 -0.36 -11.20 -10.93
CA TRP A 119 0.71 -10.23 -11.06
C TRP A 119 0.77 -9.29 -9.86
N ARG A 120 1.95 -9.07 -9.29
CA ARG A 120 2.19 -8.24 -8.10
C ARG A 120 3.43 -7.39 -8.27
N LEU A 121 3.47 -6.28 -7.55
CA LEU A 121 4.69 -5.50 -7.35
C LEU A 121 5.59 -6.25 -6.36
N PRO A 122 6.79 -6.70 -6.76
CA PRO A 122 7.71 -7.30 -5.81
C PRO A 122 8.21 -6.23 -4.83
N ALA A 123 8.66 -6.65 -3.65
CA ALA A 123 9.15 -5.76 -2.59
C ALA A 123 10.23 -4.77 -3.09
N THR A 124 11.07 -5.18 -4.05
CA THR A 124 12.07 -4.30 -4.67
C THR A 124 11.44 -3.11 -5.39
N GLU A 125 10.31 -3.29 -6.07
CA GLU A 125 9.60 -2.21 -6.75
C GLU A 125 8.85 -1.30 -5.76
N ILE A 126 8.33 -1.87 -4.67
CA ILE A 126 7.77 -1.07 -3.57
C ILE A 126 8.83 -0.16 -2.95
N GLN A 127 10.04 -0.67 -2.69
CA GLN A 127 11.15 0.14 -2.18
C GLN A 127 11.58 1.23 -3.17
N ARG A 128 11.57 0.94 -4.47
CA ARG A 128 11.80 1.95 -5.51
C ARG A 128 10.72 3.04 -5.49
N ALA A 129 9.45 2.66 -5.35
CA ALA A 129 8.33 3.59 -5.28
C ALA A 129 8.44 4.50 -4.05
N LYS A 130 8.72 3.92 -2.87
CA LYS A 130 9.00 4.67 -1.64
C LYS A 130 10.07 5.74 -1.85
N LYS A 131 11.25 5.33 -2.35
CA LYS A 131 12.36 6.25 -2.64
C LYS A 131 11.98 7.34 -3.63
N ALA A 132 11.24 7.00 -4.68
CA ALA A 132 10.78 7.97 -5.68
C ALA A 132 9.72 8.95 -5.13
N SER A 133 9.00 8.56 -4.08
CA SER A 133 8.04 9.41 -3.37
C SER A 133 8.67 10.28 -2.26
N GLY A 134 9.98 10.15 -2.02
CA GLY A 134 10.71 10.92 -1.00
C GLY A 134 10.80 10.25 0.37
N LEU A 135 10.55 8.93 0.45
CA LEU A 135 10.71 8.10 1.64
C LEU A 135 12.05 7.36 1.68
#